data_AF-A0A2E0PLN5-F1
#
_entry.id   AF-A0A2E0PLN5-F1
#
_cell.length_a   1.000
_cell.length_b   1.000
_cell.length_c   1.000
_cell.angle_alpha   90.00
_cell.angle_beta   90.00
_cell.angle_gamma   90.00
#
_symmetry.space_group_name_H-M   'P 1'
#
loop_
_entity.id
_entity.type
_entity.pdbx_description
1 polymer ?
#
loop_
_entity_poly.entity_id
_entity_poly.type
_entity_poly.pdbx_seq_one_letter_code
_entity_poly.pdbx_strand_id
1 'polypeptide(L)'
;MSVDSKAKLFQEKGMKTTSSFLTLATLLFLGSAFQANALEVAGYSFKAPSDWVSSPPSSKMRKAQFSFPGKSGEKGEVVFYHFGSGGAGGVKANVDRWMKQFKDPQGQSVKTETVGDTKVTYAQAHGTYLSGRPFGPKTPNPGYAMLAAIIEGKQGAIFVKMTGPKQSVDAHAAKLKKMVSDSLAK
;
A
#
# COMPACT_ATOMS: atom_id res chain seq x y z
N MET A 1 -29.19 10.28 -86.33
CA MET A 1 -28.25 10.31 -85.20
C MET A 1 -28.63 9.16 -84.26
N SER A 2 -27.73 8.18 -84.11
CA SER A 2 -27.27 7.57 -82.84
C SER A 2 -28.26 7.46 -81.67
N VAL A 3 -28.47 6.35 -80.95
CA VAL A 3 -27.85 5.01 -80.89
C VAL A 3 -28.84 4.08 -80.15
N ASP A 4 -28.74 2.79 -80.47
CA ASP A 4 -29.04 1.53 -79.77
C ASP A 4 -29.85 1.49 -78.44
N SER A 5 -30.89 0.65 -78.34
CA SER A 5 -30.89 -0.84 -78.15
C SER A 5 -30.59 -1.26 -76.70
N LYS A 6 -31.62 -1.72 -75.97
CA LYS A 6 -31.86 -3.14 -75.59
C LYS A 6 -30.98 -3.61 -74.41
N ALA A 7 -31.43 -4.40 -73.43
CA ALA A 7 -32.71 -5.05 -73.16
C ALA A 7 -32.64 -5.76 -71.80
N LYS A 8 -33.83 -5.97 -71.19
CA LYS A 8 -34.26 -7.11 -70.34
C LYS A 8 -33.49 -7.34 -69.00
N LEU A 9 -34.04 -7.94 -67.95
CA LEU A 9 -34.98 -9.07 -67.84
C LEU A 9 -35.53 -9.08 -66.38
N PHE A 10 -36.85 -9.35 -66.25
CA PHE A 10 -37.52 -10.12 -65.19
C PHE A 10 -37.70 -9.60 -63.73
N GLN A 11 -38.99 -9.45 -63.39
CA GLN A 11 -39.65 -9.65 -62.07
C GLN A 11 -39.43 -11.12 -61.60
N GLU A 12 -39.56 -11.57 -60.35
CA GLU A 12 -40.31 -11.15 -59.16
C GLU A 12 -39.89 -12.06 -57.96
N LYS A 13 -40.38 -11.71 -56.76
CA LYS A 13 -40.65 -12.54 -55.56
C LYS A 13 -39.59 -12.65 -54.46
N GLY A 14 -39.90 -12.00 -53.33
CA GLY A 14 -40.35 -12.77 -52.17
C GLY A 14 -39.64 -12.50 -50.84
N MET A 15 -40.47 -12.20 -49.83
CA MET A 15 -40.36 -12.65 -48.43
C MET A 15 -39.78 -11.68 -47.38
N LYS A 16 -40.71 -10.91 -46.79
CA LYS A 16 -41.08 -10.75 -45.36
C LYS A 16 -40.01 -10.77 -44.25
N THR A 17 -40.34 -9.98 -43.21
CA THR A 17 -39.85 -9.98 -41.79
C THR A 17 -38.46 -9.35 -41.57
N THR A 18 -38.17 -8.52 -40.56
CA THR A 18 -38.80 -8.22 -39.25
C THR A 18 -38.19 -6.93 -38.68
N SER A 19 -38.95 -6.26 -37.80
CA SER A 19 -38.58 -5.09 -37.00
C SER A 19 -37.41 -5.35 -36.05
N SER A 20 -36.55 -4.34 -35.78
CA SER A 20 -35.87 -4.15 -34.49
C SER A 20 -35.22 -2.78 -34.40
N PHE A 21 -35.74 -1.94 -33.50
CA PHE A 21 -35.09 -0.72 -33.02
C PHE A 21 -33.92 -1.10 -32.12
N LEU A 22 -32.71 -0.70 -32.48
CA LEU A 22 -31.51 -0.93 -31.68
C LEU A 22 -31.43 0.14 -30.59
N THR A 23 -31.76 -0.19 -29.35
CA THR A 23 -31.47 0.66 -28.18
C THR A 23 -30.08 0.29 -27.66
N LEU A 24 -29.13 1.21 -27.77
CA LEU A 24 -27.77 1.04 -27.25
C LEU A 24 -27.79 1.33 -25.73
N ALA A 25 -27.78 0.29 -24.91
CA ALA A 25 -27.61 0.42 -23.47
C ALA A 25 -26.11 0.44 -23.13
N THR A 26 -25.58 1.62 -22.80
CA THR A 26 -24.22 1.79 -22.29
C THR A 26 -24.17 1.31 -20.84
N LEU A 27 -23.59 0.13 -20.59
CA LEU A 27 -23.26 -0.32 -19.23
C LEU A 27 -22.09 0.51 -18.68
N LEU A 28 -22.39 1.45 -17.79
CA LEU A 28 -21.39 2.04 -16.89
C LEU A 28 -21.02 1.00 -15.83
N PHE A 29 -19.93 0.27 -16.04
CA PHE A 29 -19.27 -0.46 -14.97
C PHE A 29 -18.60 0.55 -14.03
N LEU A 30 -19.34 1.01 -13.02
CA LEU A 30 -18.76 1.52 -11.78
C LEU A 30 -18.19 0.33 -10.99
N GLY A 31 -17.06 -0.19 -11.47
CA GLY A 31 -16.24 -1.08 -10.68
C GLY A 31 -15.66 -0.28 -9.52
N SER A 32 -16.33 -0.27 -8.37
CA SER A 32 -15.65 -0.03 -7.10
C SER A 32 -14.66 -1.18 -6.93
N ALA A 33 -13.43 -0.99 -7.44
CA ALA A 33 -12.33 -1.83 -7.09
C ALA A 33 -12.15 -1.69 -5.58
N PHE A 34 -12.70 -2.65 -4.83
CA PHE A 34 -12.10 -3.04 -3.57
C PHE A 34 -10.67 -3.47 -3.94
N GLN A 35 -9.75 -2.51 -3.96
CA GLN A 35 -8.34 -2.82 -4.03
C GLN A 35 -8.08 -3.69 -2.81
N ALA A 36 -7.82 -4.97 -3.04
CA ALA A 36 -7.46 -5.88 -1.98
C ALA A 36 -6.26 -5.25 -1.25
N ASN A 37 -6.44 -4.95 0.04
CA ASN A 37 -5.38 -4.48 0.94
C ASN A 37 -4.32 -5.57 1.21
N ALA A 38 -4.26 -6.59 0.35
CA ALA A 38 -3.30 -7.68 0.42
C ALA A 38 -2.03 -7.31 -0.36
N LEU A 39 -0.87 -7.62 0.20
CA LEU A 39 0.43 -7.43 -0.46
C LEU A 39 1.39 -8.57 -0.09
N GLU A 40 2.20 -8.99 -1.04
CA GLU A 40 3.26 -9.98 -0.82
C GLU A 40 4.61 -9.28 -0.74
N VAL A 41 5.36 -9.51 0.35
CA VAL A 41 6.74 -9.03 0.50
C VAL A 41 7.60 -10.16 1.03
N ALA A 42 8.67 -10.47 0.30
CA ALA A 42 9.67 -11.47 0.71
C ALA A 42 9.07 -12.85 1.07
N GLY A 43 7.98 -13.25 0.40
CA GLY A 43 7.27 -14.51 0.63
C GLY A 43 6.27 -14.50 1.80
N TYR A 44 5.94 -13.33 2.35
CA TYR A 44 4.92 -13.17 3.37
C TYR A 44 3.74 -12.35 2.86
N SER A 45 2.53 -12.82 3.18
CA SER A 45 1.27 -12.18 2.80
C SER A 45 0.79 -11.27 3.92
N PHE A 46 0.67 -9.97 3.65
CA PHE A 46 0.12 -8.99 4.59
C PHE A 46 -1.23 -8.50 4.11
N LYS A 47 -2.18 -8.35 5.04
CA LYS A 47 -3.46 -7.70 4.79
C LYS A 47 -3.57 -6.42 5.62
N ALA A 48 -3.43 -5.28 4.97
CA ALA A 48 -3.58 -4.00 5.63
C ALA A 48 -5.01 -3.81 6.18
N PRO A 49 -5.16 -3.16 7.36
CA PRO A 49 -6.46 -2.78 7.90
C PRO A 49 -7.36 -2.08 6.87
N SER A 50 -8.68 -2.30 6.97
CA SER A 50 -9.65 -1.77 5.99
C SER A 50 -9.72 -0.25 5.94
N ASP A 51 -9.32 0.43 7.02
CA ASP A 51 -9.27 1.89 7.11
C ASP A 51 -7.91 2.47 6.67
N TRP A 52 -7.01 1.65 6.14
CA TRP A 52 -5.80 2.12 5.48
C TRP A 52 -6.03 2.23 3.98
N VAL A 53 -5.53 3.32 3.39
CA VAL A 53 -5.66 3.62 1.97
C VAL A 53 -4.30 3.45 1.30
N SER A 54 -4.21 2.51 0.36
CA SER A 54 -3.00 2.26 -0.43
C SER A 54 -2.67 3.43 -1.36
N SER A 55 -1.38 3.64 -1.61
CA SER A 55 -0.89 4.63 -2.57
C SER A 55 0.35 4.09 -3.31
N PRO A 56 0.60 4.53 -4.56
CA PRO A 56 1.83 4.20 -5.25
C PRO A 56 3.06 4.56 -4.40
N PRO A 57 4.05 3.66 -4.25
CA PRO A 57 5.24 3.96 -3.47
C PRO A 57 5.99 5.17 -4.01
N SER A 58 6.31 6.12 -3.14
CA SER A 58 6.99 7.38 -3.53
C SER A 58 8.46 7.21 -3.94
N SER A 59 9.02 6.01 -3.83
CA SER A 59 10.37 5.69 -4.31
C SER A 59 10.54 4.20 -4.59
N LYS A 60 11.53 3.87 -5.43
CA LYS A 60 11.87 2.47 -5.80
C LYS A 60 12.28 1.60 -4.61
N MET A 61 12.67 2.18 -3.49
CA MET A 61 13.06 1.45 -2.28
C MET A 61 11.86 0.97 -1.46
N ARG A 62 10.68 1.56 -1.66
CA ARG A 62 9.45 1.23 -0.94
C ARG A 62 8.71 0.11 -1.67
N LYS A 63 8.35 -0.96 -0.96
CA LYS A 63 7.58 -2.08 -1.50
C LYS A 63 6.08 -1.82 -1.47
N ALA A 64 5.61 -1.13 -0.43
CA ALA A 64 4.23 -0.70 -0.29
C ALA A 64 4.15 0.59 0.54
N GLN A 65 3.09 1.35 0.35
CA GLN A 65 2.84 2.61 1.05
C GLN A 65 1.34 2.79 1.28
N PHE A 66 0.96 3.01 2.53
CA PHE A 66 -0.42 3.24 2.94
C PHE A 66 -0.52 4.55 3.73
N SER A 67 -1.68 5.19 3.66
CA SER A 67 -2.07 6.23 4.61
C SER A 67 -3.13 5.69 5.57
N PHE A 68 -3.17 6.23 6.78
CA PHE A 68 -4.21 5.92 7.76
C PHE A 68 -4.76 7.21 8.39
N PRO A 69 -6.04 7.23 8.76
CA PRO A 69 -6.69 8.42 9.28
C PRO A 69 -6.15 8.81 10.65
N GLY A 70 -6.00 10.11 10.87
CA GLY A 70 -5.88 10.72 12.19
C GLY A 70 -7.21 11.29 12.67
N LYS A 71 -7.27 11.63 13.96
CA LYS A 71 -8.50 12.12 14.60
C LYS A 71 -8.97 13.47 14.06
N SER A 72 -8.05 14.34 13.63
CA SER A 72 -8.35 15.70 13.19
C SER A 72 -8.11 15.92 11.69
N GLY A 73 -8.16 14.83 10.90
CA GLY A 73 -8.01 14.87 9.44
C GLY A 73 -6.57 14.78 8.93
N GLU A 74 -5.56 14.89 9.81
CA GLU A 74 -4.18 14.57 9.44
C GLU A 74 -4.04 13.08 9.13
N LYS A 75 -3.15 12.72 8.21
CA LYS A 75 -2.90 11.33 7.84
C LYS A 75 -1.55 10.88 8.35
N GLY A 76 -1.48 9.66 8.86
CA GLY A 76 -0.22 8.96 9.05
C GLY A 76 0.15 8.13 7.82
N GLU A 77 1.39 7.63 7.79
CA GLU A 77 1.94 6.79 6.73
C GLU A 77 2.43 5.45 7.29
N VAL A 78 2.17 4.35 6.58
CA VAL A 78 2.81 3.05 6.79
C VAL A 78 3.57 2.66 5.54
N VAL A 79 4.84 2.29 5.70
CA VAL A 79 5.74 1.98 4.59
C VAL A 79 6.40 0.64 4.81
N PHE A 80 6.44 -0.17 3.75
CA PHE A 80 7.16 -1.43 3.73
C PHE A 80 8.46 -1.26 2.95
N TYR A 81 9.56 -1.73 3.52
CA TYR A 81 10.85 -1.84 2.85
C TYR A 81 11.34 -3.29 2.91
N HIS A 82 12.04 -3.71 1.86
CA HIS A 82 12.74 -4.98 1.78
C HIS A 82 13.92 -4.82 0.83
N PHE A 83 15.09 -5.23 1.28
CA PHE A 83 16.37 -5.00 0.59
C PHE A 83 17.01 -6.31 0.09
N GLY A 84 16.22 -7.39 -0.03
CA GLY A 84 16.71 -8.71 -0.40
C GLY A 84 17.49 -9.41 0.73
N SER A 85 18.14 -10.52 0.40
CA SER A 85 18.89 -11.37 1.35
C SER A 85 20.17 -10.72 1.87
N GLY A 86 20.75 -9.77 1.15
CA GLY A 86 21.91 -8.98 1.60
C GLY A 86 21.62 -8.04 2.79
N GLY A 87 20.34 -7.84 3.11
CA GLY A 87 19.90 -7.10 4.29
C GLY A 87 20.11 -5.58 4.21
N ALA A 88 19.86 -4.91 5.34
CA ALA A 88 19.90 -3.44 5.45
C ALA A 88 20.73 -2.96 6.67
N GLY A 89 21.80 -3.69 6.99
CA GLY A 89 22.67 -3.40 8.13
C GLY A 89 22.18 -3.91 9.49
N GLY A 90 21.23 -4.86 9.51
CA GLY A 90 20.76 -5.53 10.74
C GLY A 90 19.81 -4.72 11.63
N VAL A 91 19.24 -5.38 12.64
CA VAL A 91 18.20 -4.83 13.53
C VAL A 91 18.69 -3.57 14.26
N LYS A 92 19.81 -3.67 14.99
CA LYS A 92 20.32 -2.57 15.83
C LYS A 92 20.58 -1.29 15.03
N ALA A 93 21.27 -1.40 13.89
CA ALA A 93 21.59 -0.22 13.08
C ALA A 93 20.33 0.45 12.51
N ASN A 94 19.28 -0.31 12.18
CA ASN A 94 18.01 0.26 11.73
C ASN A 94 17.29 0.99 12.86
N VAL A 95 17.20 0.37 14.04
CA VAL A 95 16.61 0.98 15.24
C VAL A 95 17.34 2.29 15.59
N ASP A 96 18.67 2.26 15.67
CA ASP A 96 19.49 3.45 15.98
C ASP A 96 19.24 4.57 14.95
N ARG A 97 19.14 4.24 13.66
CA ARG A 97 18.81 5.22 12.61
C ARG A 97 17.44 5.82 12.80
N TRP A 98 16.43 5.00 13.13
CA TRP A 98 15.08 5.49 13.33
C TRP A 98 14.95 6.41 14.55
N MET A 99 15.63 6.09 15.66
CA MET A 99 15.63 6.98 16.85
C MET A 99 16.27 8.33 16.55
N LYS A 100 17.33 8.36 15.73
CA LYS A 100 17.96 9.60 15.25
C LYS A 100 17.07 10.45 14.32
N GLN A 101 15.90 9.96 13.91
CA GLN A 101 14.92 10.75 13.16
C GLN A 101 14.03 11.61 14.06
N PHE A 102 14.25 11.63 15.37
CA PHE A 102 13.52 12.47 16.30
C PHE A 102 14.46 13.50 16.93
N LYS A 103 14.04 14.77 16.97
CA LYS A 103 14.55 15.70 17.97
C LYS A 103 13.78 15.43 19.28
N ASP A 104 14.54 15.37 20.37
CA ASP A 104 14.05 15.10 21.72
C ASP A 104 13.21 13.81 21.82
N PRO A 105 13.79 12.65 21.44
CA PRO A 105 13.06 11.38 21.41
C PRO A 105 12.62 10.96 22.81
N GLN A 106 11.32 10.73 22.96
CA GLN A 106 10.65 10.28 24.17
C GLN A 106 9.98 8.93 23.94
N GLY A 107 9.68 8.22 25.04
CA GLY A 107 8.97 6.94 24.98
C GLY A 107 9.70 5.88 24.14
N GLN A 108 11.03 5.95 24.08
CA GLN A 108 11.82 5.00 23.30
C GLN A 108 11.66 3.60 23.88
N SER A 109 11.25 2.66 23.04
CA SER A 109 11.17 1.26 23.42
C SER A 109 11.58 0.36 22.26
N VAL A 110 12.21 -0.76 22.60
CA VAL A 110 12.55 -1.83 21.68
C VAL A 110 12.14 -3.14 22.32
N LYS A 111 11.28 -3.90 21.65
CA LYS A 111 10.84 -5.21 22.11
C LYS A 111 10.95 -6.21 20.98
N THR A 112 11.62 -7.31 21.23
CA THR A 112 11.68 -8.44 20.32
C THR A 112 10.78 -9.55 20.83
N GLU A 113 10.02 -10.14 19.92
CA GLU A 113 9.23 -11.35 20.16
C GLU A 113 9.43 -12.33 19.00
N THR A 114 9.04 -13.58 19.20
CA THR A 114 9.07 -14.61 18.16
C THR A 114 7.64 -15.03 17.86
N VAL A 115 7.25 -14.98 16.59
CA VAL A 115 5.95 -15.44 16.10
C VAL A 115 6.22 -16.62 15.16
N GLY A 116 5.80 -17.82 15.56
CA GLY A 116 6.20 -19.05 14.88
C GLY A 116 7.72 -19.26 14.93
N ASP A 117 8.37 -19.33 13.76
CA ASP A 117 9.83 -19.44 13.61
C ASP A 117 10.51 -18.07 13.32
N THR A 118 9.73 -16.98 13.31
CA THR A 118 10.20 -15.67 12.82
C THR A 118 10.33 -14.67 13.97
N LYS A 119 11.52 -14.07 14.10
CA LYS A 119 11.76 -12.97 15.05
C LYS A 119 11.18 -11.66 14.51
N VAL A 120 10.52 -10.93 15.39
CA VAL A 120 9.97 -9.60 15.12
C VAL A 120 10.45 -8.63 16.17
N THR A 121 11.17 -7.59 15.74
CA THR A 121 11.59 -6.49 16.62
C THR A 121 10.74 -5.27 16.38
N TYR A 122 10.01 -4.84 17.40
CA TYR A 122 9.26 -3.58 17.40
C TYR A 122 10.09 -2.47 18.04
N ALA A 123 10.09 -1.30 17.41
CA ALA A 123 10.72 -0.10 17.92
C ALA A 123 9.72 1.06 17.93
N GLN A 124 9.69 1.83 19.01
CA GLN A 124 8.80 2.97 19.17
C GLN A 124 9.55 4.20 19.69
N ALA A 125 9.12 5.38 19.26
CA ALA A 125 9.53 6.67 19.80
C ALA A 125 8.50 7.75 19.43
N HIS A 126 8.48 8.85 20.17
CA HIS A 126 7.75 10.07 19.79
C HIS A 126 8.55 11.33 20.10
N GLY A 127 8.16 12.46 19.51
CA GLY A 127 8.86 13.74 19.65
C GLY A 127 8.65 14.59 18.41
N THR A 128 9.69 15.34 18.01
CA THR A 128 9.68 16.06 16.73
C THR A 128 10.31 15.19 15.65
N TYR A 129 9.48 14.60 14.79
CA TYR A 129 9.93 13.71 13.72
C TYR A 129 10.50 14.47 12.52
N LEU A 130 11.72 14.14 12.12
CA LEU A 130 12.46 14.71 10.99
C LEU A 130 12.21 13.90 9.72
N SER A 131 11.11 14.21 9.04
CA SER A 131 10.74 13.59 7.76
C SER A 131 11.63 14.08 6.61
N GLY A 132 11.82 13.26 5.57
CA GLY A 132 12.63 13.60 4.40
C GLY A 132 13.50 12.44 3.92
N ARG A 133 14.19 12.63 2.79
CA ARG A 133 15.11 11.62 2.21
C ARG A 133 16.34 11.45 3.12
N PRO A 134 16.97 10.26 3.21
CA PRO A 134 18.11 10.00 4.11
C PRO A 134 19.20 11.06 4.11
N PHE A 135 19.60 11.56 2.94
CA PHE A 135 20.65 12.59 2.75
C PHE A 135 20.12 13.94 2.24
N GLY A 136 18.84 14.24 2.49
CA GLY A 136 18.21 15.48 2.03
C GLY A 136 17.72 16.37 3.18
N PRO A 137 17.17 17.55 2.84
CA PRO A 137 16.50 18.43 3.79
C PRO A 137 15.48 17.67 4.63
N LYS A 138 15.35 18.08 5.90
CA LYS A 138 14.39 17.49 6.83
C LYS A 138 13.29 18.48 7.15
N THR A 139 12.05 18.00 7.11
CA THR A 139 10.89 18.74 7.60
C THR A 139 10.58 18.26 9.01
N PRO A 140 10.62 19.14 10.03
CA PRO A 140 10.25 18.81 11.40
C PRO A 140 8.72 18.66 11.54
N ASN A 141 8.29 17.62 12.23
CA ASN A 141 6.89 17.34 12.55
C ASN A 141 6.75 17.17 14.07
N PRO A 142 6.49 18.25 14.81
CA PRO A 142 6.27 18.17 16.25
C PRO A 142 5.06 17.29 16.61
N GLY A 143 5.11 16.60 17.75
CA GLY A 143 4.00 15.76 18.23
C GLY A 143 3.78 14.48 17.42
N TYR A 144 4.76 14.06 16.63
CA TYR A 144 4.70 12.82 15.85
C TYR A 144 5.27 11.64 16.63
N ALA A 145 4.88 10.44 16.22
CA ALA A 145 5.42 9.18 16.73
C ALA A 145 5.78 8.22 15.60
N MET A 146 6.51 7.18 15.98
CA MET A 146 6.81 6.03 15.15
C MET A 146 6.51 4.75 15.91
N LEU A 147 5.91 3.79 15.22
CA LEU A 147 5.98 2.36 15.54
C LEU A 147 6.55 1.66 14.30
N ALA A 148 7.64 0.93 14.46
CA ALA A 148 8.25 0.16 13.39
C ALA A 148 8.40 -1.31 13.81
N ALA A 149 8.34 -2.21 12.83
CA ALA A 149 8.60 -3.63 12.97
C ALA A 149 9.71 -4.05 12.01
N ILE A 150 10.63 -4.88 12.49
CA ILE A 150 11.63 -5.59 11.69
C ILE A 150 11.29 -7.06 11.78
N ILE A 151 10.89 -7.65 10.67
CA ILE A 151 10.49 -9.05 10.54
C ILE A 151 11.66 -9.79 9.91
N GLU A 152 12.32 -10.68 10.65
CA GLU A 152 13.52 -11.40 10.21
C GLU A 152 13.15 -12.64 9.40
N GLY A 153 12.60 -12.41 8.20
CA GLY A 153 12.11 -13.46 7.31
C GLY A 153 13.19 -14.20 6.51
N LYS A 154 12.84 -15.37 5.97
CA LYS A 154 13.77 -16.28 5.27
C LYS A 154 14.38 -15.68 3.99
N GLN A 155 13.69 -14.75 3.34
CA GLN A 155 14.16 -14.06 2.13
C GLN A 155 14.76 -12.67 2.45
N GLY A 156 15.22 -12.47 3.68
CA GLY A 156 15.71 -11.20 4.19
C GLY A 156 14.66 -10.41 4.96
N ALA A 157 15.13 -9.44 5.74
CA ALA A 157 14.28 -8.70 6.67
C ALA A 157 13.29 -7.75 5.96
N ILE A 158 12.06 -7.71 6.48
CA ILE A 158 11.03 -6.75 6.08
C ILE A 158 10.95 -5.67 7.15
N PHE A 159 10.97 -4.41 6.74
CA PHE A 159 10.88 -3.26 7.62
C PHE A 159 9.54 -2.58 7.38
N VAL A 160 8.65 -2.64 8.36
CA VAL A 160 7.35 -1.98 8.32
C VAL A 160 7.41 -0.78 9.25
N LYS A 161 7.24 0.43 8.73
CA LYS A 161 7.36 1.65 9.52
C LYS A 161 6.09 2.48 9.44
N MET A 162 5.46 2.70 10.59
CA MET A 162 4.32 3.58 10.79
C MET A 162 4.80 4.90 11.40
N THR A 163 4.45 6.03 10.78
CA THR A 163 4.74 7.39 11.30
C THR A 163 3.56 8.32 11.10
N GLY A 164 3.35 9.24 12.03
CA GLY A 164 2.27 10.22 11.94
C GLY A 164 2.07 10.95 13.27
N PRO A 165 0.99 11.74 13.41
CA PRO A 165 0.62 12.31 14.70
C PRO A 165 0.55 11.24 15.78
N LYS A 166 1.09 11.52 16.98
CA LYS A 166 1.23 10.52 18.04
C LYS A 166 -0.09 9.81 18.37
N GLN A 167 -1.16 10.56 18.53
CA GLN A 167 -2.48 9.99 18.86
C GLN A 167 -2.98 9.02 17.78
N SER A 168 -2.70 9.30 16.50
CA SER A 168 -3.07 8.44 15.38
C SER A 168 -2.21 7.18 15.36
N VAL A 169 -0.89 7.29 15.58
CA VAL A 169 0.00 6.13 15.68
C VAL A 169 -0.41 5.23 16.83
N ASP A 170 -0.71 5.79 18.00
CA ASP A 170 -1.16 5.03 19.17
C ASP A 170 -2.47 4.29 18.88
N ALA A 171 -3.44 4.95 18.23
CA ALA A 171 -4.73 4.35 17.86
C ALA A 171 -4.61 3.20 16.84
N HIS A 172 -3.59 3.22 15.98
CA HIS A 172 -3.36 2.20 14.96
C HIS A 172 -2.27 1.18 15.32
N ALA A 173 -1.60 1.33 16.45
CA ALA A 173 -0.49 0.48 16.87
C ALA A 173 -0.88 -1.00 16.95
N ALA A 174 -2.03 -1.30 17.56
CA ALA A 174 -2.54 -2.67 17.68
C ALA A 174 -2.86 -3.29 16.31
N LYS A 175 -3.37 -2.49 15.36
CA LYS A 175 -3.67 -2.94 14.00
C LYS A 175 -2.40 -3.33 13.23
N LEU A 176 -1.33 -2.54 13.34
CA LEU A 176 -0.05 -2.88 12.74
C LEU A 176 0.52 -4.18 13.32
N LYS A 177 0.55 -4.31 14.65
CA LYS A 177 1.06 -5.53 15.31
C LYS A 177 0.24 -6.76 14.92
N LYS A 178 -1.09 -6.63 14.87
CA LYS A 178 -1.97 -7.72 14.42
C LYS A 178 -1.69 -8.11 12.97
N MET A 179 -1.61 -7.15 12.05
CA MET A 179 -1.27 -7.42 10.65
C MET A 179 0.07 -8.15 10.50
N VAL A 180 1.09 -7.73 11.26
CA VAL A 180 2.39 -8.42 11.28
C VAL A 180 2.26 -9.84 11.82
N SER A 181 1.59 -10.02 12.98
CA SER A 181 1.39 -11.35 13.56
C SER A 181 0.61 -12.28 12.63
N ASP A 182 -0.48 -11.80 12.03
CA ASP A 182 -1.33 -12.57 11.11
C ASP A 182 -0.54 -13.03 9.87
N SER A 183 0.39 -12.21 9.36
CA SER A 183 1.23 -12.57 8.20
C SER A 183 2.24 -13.70 8.49
N LEU A 184 2.51 -13.96 9.78
CA LEU A 184 3.47 -14.95 10.25
C LEU A 184 2.81 -16.20 10.83
N ALA A 185 1.54 -16.11 11.21
CA ALA A 185 0.74 -17.24 11.64
C ALA A 185 0.44 -18.13 10.43
N LYS A 186 1.01 -19.34 10.44
CA LYS A 186 0.65 -20.42 9.52
C LYS A 186 -0.43 -21.29 10.14
#